data_AF-A0A7V9S9I7-F1
#
_entry.id   AF-A0A7V9S9I7-F1
#
_cell.length_a   1.000
_cell.length_b   1.000
_cell.length_c   1.000
_cell.angle_alpha   90.00
_cell.angle_beta   90.00
_cell.angle_gamma   90.00
#
_symmetry.space_group_name_H-M   'P 1'
#
loop_
_entity.id
_entity.type
_entity.pdbx_description
1 polymer ?
#
loop_
_entity_poly.entity_id
_entity_poly.type
_entity_poly.pdbx_seq_one_letter_code
_entity_poly.pdbx_strand_id
1 'polypeptide(L)'
;MTIWHEIGRYAQRCPSPHNTQPFRLKVLDDARAELIFLPRRGLYVADPFGRFTWLTAGIFAEICRIAAHGLGHELLVEFDHSPMYAGGDVERPQILAHLRLSPRRRPYRIFLPA
;
A
#
# COMPACT_ATOMS: atom_id res chain seq x y z
N MET A 1 -0.45 -21.00 1.08
CA MET A 1 -0.86 -19.59 1.28
C MET A 1 -0.16 -18.75 0.23
N THR A 2 -0.81 -17.73 -0.32
CA THR A 2 -0.24 -16.89 -1.40
C THR A 2 0.71 -15.83 -0.84
N ILE A 3 1.64 -15.31 -1.65
CA ILE A 3 2.57 -14.24 -1.26
C ILE A 3 1.80 -13.02 -0.75
N TRP A 4 0.71 -12.65 -1.42
CA TRP A 4 -0.14 -11.54 -1.01
C TRP A 4 -0.81 -11.73 0.35
N HIS A 5 -1.16 -12.97 0.71
CA HIS A 5 -1.70 -13.26 2.05
C HIS A 5 -0.66 -12.97 3.13
N GLU A 6 0.59 -13.39 2.93
CA GLU A 6 1.68 -13.10 3.87
C GLU A 6 1.98 -11.60 3.95
N ILE A 7 2.02 -10.90 2.81
CA ILE A 7 2.13 -9.43 2.80
C ILE A 7 1.00 -8.78 3.61
N GLY A 8 -0.25 -9.24 3.42
CA GLY A 8 -1.41 -8.77 4.15
C GLY A 8 -1.31 -8.94 5.67
N ARG A 9 -0.69 -10.03 6.15
CA ARG A 9 -0.46 -10.27 7.59
C ARG A 9 0.45 -9.24 8.25
N TYR A 10 1.38 -8.64 7.50
CA TYR A 10 2.19 -7.52 7.96
C TYR A 10 1.44 -6.20 7.79
N ALA A 11 0.82 -5.98 6.64
CA ALA A 11 0.12 -4.74 6.30
C ALA A 11 -1.06 -4.41 7.23
N GLN A 12 -1.75 -5.42 7.77
CA GLN A 12 -2.81 -5.22 8.80
C GLN A 12 -2.31 -4.57 10.09
N ARG A 13 -0.99 -4.57 10.35
CA ARG A 13 -0.36 -3.93 11.51
C ARG A 13 0.07 -2.49 11.22
N CYS A 14 -0.22 -1.98 10.02
CA CYS A 14 0.07 -0.60 9.66
C CYS A 14 -0.62 0.36 10.65
N PRO A 15 0.14 1.32 11.23
CA PRO A 15 -0.47 2.35 12.05
C PRO A 15 -1.40 3.21 11.18
N SER A 16 -2.37 3.85 11.81
CA SER A 16 -3.23 4.86 11.17
C SER A 16 -3.73 5.84 12.24
N PRO A 17 -4.05 7.10 11.88
CA PRO A 17 -4.66 8.05 12.80
C PRO A 17 -5.89 7.45 13.47
N HIS A 18 -5.99 7.58 14.79
CA HIS A 18 -7.00 6.94 15.65
C HIS A 18 -7.18 5.43 15.43
N ASN A 19 -6.17 4.76 14.86
CA ASN A 19 -6.20 3.36 14.47
C ASN A 19 -7.44 2.99 13.62
N THR A 20 -7.95 3.92 12.79
CA THR A 20 -9.14 3.66 11.99
C THR A 20 -8.89 2.66 10.87
N GLN A 21 -7.63 2.40 10.51
CA GLN A 21 -7.15 1.45 9.50
C GLN A 21 -7.92 1.54 8.17
N PRO A 22 -7.91 2.68 7.47
CA PRO A 22 -8.82 2.92 6.35
C PRO A 22 -8.35 2.30 5.03
N PHE A 23 -7.55 1.24 5.07
CA PHE A 23 -6.93 0.64 3.88
C PHE A 23 -7.29 -0.82 3.72
N ARG A 24 -7.30 -1.27 2.46
CA ARG A 24 -7.44 -2.67 2.07
C ARG A 24 -6.47 -2.98 0.94
N LEU A 25 -5.88 -4.17 1.00
CA LEU A 25 -5.18 -4.78 -0.12
C LEU A 25 -6.17 -5.64 -0.91
N LYS A 26 -6.44 -5.28 -2.18
CA LYS A 26 -7.29 -6.06 -3.08
C LYS A 26 -6.40 -6.83 -4.05
N VAL A 27 -6.29 -8.14 -3.84
CA VAL A 27 -5.50 -9.02 -4.73
C VAL A 27 -6.26 -9.23 -6.03
N LEU A 28 -5.58 -9.03 -7.15
CA LEU A 28 -6.12 -9.24 -8.49
C LEU A 28 -5.67 -10.61 -9.05
N ASP A 29 -4.39 -10.93 -8.86
CA ASP A 29 -3.76 -12.21 -9.23
C ASP A 29 -2.44 -12.40 -8.47
N ASP A 30 -1.64 -13.40 -8.87
CA ASP A 30 -0.38 -13.76 -8.23
C ASP A 30 0.68 -12.64 -8.23
N ALA A 31 0.61 -11.71 -9.19
CA ALA A 31 1.60 -10.64 -9.34
C ALA A 31 1.04 -9.25 -9.05
N ARG A 32 -0.29 -9.07 -9.01
CA ARG A 32 -0.93 -7.75 -8.95
C ARG A 32 -1.92 -7.61 -7.79
N ALA A 33 -1.90 -6.44 -7.18
CA ALA A 33 -2.87 -6.01 -6.18
C ALA A 33 -3.16 -4.50 -6.30
N GLU A 34 -4.18 -4.03 -5.58
CA GLU A 34 -4.53 -2.62 -5.46
C GLU A 34 -4.53 -2.23 -3.97
N LEU A 35 -3.99 -1.05 -3.67
CA LEU A 35 -4.19 -0.38 -2.38
C LEU A 35 -5.46 0.46 -2.48
N ILE A 36 -6.45 0.09 -1.68
CA ILE A 36 -7.77 0.72 -1.65
C ILE A 36 -7.92 1.54 -0.37
N PHE A 37 -8.31 2.80 -0.51
CA PHE A 37 -8.81 3.62 0.59
C PHE A 37 -10.31 3.39 0.80
N LEU A 38 -10.72 3.34 2.07
CA LEU A 38 -12.09 3.17 2.51
C LEU A 38 -12.56 4.46 3.21
N PRO A 39 -13.21 5.41 2.49
CA PRO A 39 -13.60 6.70 3.04
C PRO A 39 -14.45 6.64 4.32
N ARG A 40 -15.29 5.62 4.48
CA ARG A 40 -16.09 5.38 5.69
C ARG A 40 -15.27 5.13 6.96
N ARG A 41 -13.99 4.74 6.81
CA ARG A 41 -13.01 4.61 7.90
C ARG A 41 -12.03 5.79 7.93
N GLY A 42 -12.13 6.70 6.96
CA GLY A 42 -11.34 7.91 6.89
C GLY A 42 -11.83 8.97 7.89
N LEU A 43 -11.05 10.03 8.02
CA LEU A 43 -11.28 11.08 9.01
C LEU A 43 -11.71 12.39 8.33
N TYR A 44 -12.73 12.35 7.47
CA TYR A 44 -13.09 13.50 6.62
C TYR A 44 -13.24 14.83 7.39
N VAL A 45 -13.78 14.81 8.61
CA VAL A 45 -13.93 16.02 9.43
C VAL A 45 -12.58 16.57 9.91
N ALA A 46 -11.65 15.70 10.32
CA ALA A 46 -10.34 16.10 10.86
C ALA A 46 -9.23 16.19 9.80
N ASP A 47 -9.42 15.54 8.66
CA ASP A 47 -8.51 15.47 7.52
C ASP A 47 -9.27 15.60 6.18
N PRO A 48 -9.94 16.74 5.92
CA PRO A 48 -10.80 16.92 4.75
C PRO A 48 -10.04 16.90 3.41
N PHE A 49 -8.72 17.11 3.46
CA PHE A 49 -7.84 17.03 2.28
C PHE A 49 -7.07 15.71 2.20
N GLY A 50 -7.31 14.78 3.13
CA GLY A 50 -6.69 13.46 3.12
C GLY A 50 -5.16 13.47 3.29
N ARG A 51 -4.57 14.47 3.96
CA ARG A 51 -3.12 14.55 4.17
C ARG A 51 -2.63 13.42 5.08
N PHE A 52 -3.34 13.15 6.17
CA PHE A 52 -3.03 12.02 7.04
C PHE A 52 -3.36 10.70 6.36
N THR A 53 -4.44 10.66 5.56
CA THR A 53 -4.73 9.50 4.71
C THR A 53 -3.57 9.19 3.76
N TRP A 54 -3.05 10.18 3.03
CA TRP A 54 -1.92 9.99 2.11
C TRP A 54 -0.64 9.57 2.83
N LEU A 55 -0.32 10.21 3.98
CA LEU A 55 0.81 9.81 4.82
C LEU A 55 0.70 8.33 5.21
N THR A 56 -0.49 7.91 5.63
CA THR A 56 -0.73 6.54 6.08
C THR A 56 -0.73 5.54 4.92
N ALA A 57 -1.21 5.93 3.74
CA ALA A 57 -1.13 5.12 2.53
C ALA A 57 0.33 4.82 2.14
N GLY A 58 1.22 5.80 2.30
CA GLY A 58 2.67 5.62 2.12
C GLY A 58 3.26 4.61 3.10
N ILE A 59 2.90 4.70 4.39
CA ILE A 59 3.34 3.75 5.43
C ILE A 59 2.84 2.33 5.10
N PHE A 60 1.57 2.20 4.71
CA PHE A 60 0.99 0.91 4.33
C PHE A 60 1.74 0.29 3.16
N ALA A 61 1.98 1.07 2.10
CA ALA A 61 2.72 0.63 0.92
C ALA A 61 4.15 0.21 1.28
N GLU A 62 4.82 0.93 2.18
CA GLU A 62 6.18 0.60 2.61
C GLU A 62 6.22 -0.69 3.44
N ILE A 63 5.26 -0.92 4.32
CA ILE A 63 5.13 -2.21 5.03
C ILE A 63 4.92 -3.35 4.02
N CYS A 64 4.12 -3.14 2.98
CA CYS A 64 3.98 -4.12 1.90
C CYS A 64 5.30 -4.37 1.18
N ARG A 65 6.12 -3.34 0.92
CA ARG A 65 7.44 -3.47 0.30
C ARG A 65 8.40 -4.26 1.17
N ILE A 66 8.50 -3.93 2.45
CA ILE A 66 9.36 -4.64 3.42
C ILE A 66 8.98 -6.11 3.50
N ALA A 67 7.67 -6.40 3.59
CA ALA A 67 7.17 -7.78 3.61
C ALA A 67 7.49 -8.53 2.32
N ALA A 68 7.23 -7.92 1.15
CA ALA A 68 7.55 -8.51 -0.15
C ALA A 68 9.05 -8.80 -0.28
N HIS A 69 9.90 -7.86 0.13
CA HIS A 69 11.35 -8.01 0.11
C HIS A 69 11.83 -9.18 0.99
N GLY A 70 11.27 -9.33 2.20
CA GLY A 70 11.52 -10.48 3.07
C GLY A 70 11.11 -11.82 2.46
N LEU A 71 10.12 -11.82 1.56
CA LEU A 71 9.64 -12.99 0.82
C LEU A 71 10.38 -13.22 -0.51
N GLY A 72 11.42 -12.44 -0.82
CA GLY A 72 12.22 -12.61 -2.04
C GLY A 72 11.63 -11.94 -3.28
N HIS A 73 10.77 -10.93 -3.11
CA HIS A 73 10.18 -10.16 -4.19
C HIS A 73 10.51 -8.67 -4.08
N GLU A 74 10.58 -7.98 -5.22
CA GLU A 74 10.47 -6.52 -5.27
C GLU A 74 9.02 -6.14 -5.50
N LEU A 75 8.57 -5.07 -4.85
CA LEU A 75 7.23 -4.54 -5.01
C LEU A 75 7.30 -3.13 -5.62
N LEU A 76 6.78 -3.00 -6.85
CA LEU A 76 6.51 -1.72 -7.46
C LEU A 76 5.16 -1.20 -6.95
N VAL A 77 5.12 0.08 -6.58
CA VAL A 77 3.91 0.77 -6.14
C VAL A 77 3.77 2.03 -6.99
N GLU A 78 2.67 2.12 -7.74
CA GLU A 78 2.35 3.24 -8.62
C GLU A 78 1.10 3.93 -8.07
N PHE A 79 1.29 5.11 -7.46
CA PHE A 79 0.21 5.86 -6.85
C PHE A 79 -0.58 6.66 -7.89
N ASP A 80 -1.90 6.71 -7.70
CA ASP A 80 -2.80 7.66 -8.35
C ASP A 80 -3.16 8.75 -7.32
N HIS A 81 -2.58 9.94 -7.50
CA HIS A 81 -2.77 11.07 -6.59
C HIS A 81 -4.05 11.89 -6.85
N SER A 82 -5.09 11.24 -7.39
CA SER A 82 -6.43 11.82 -7.47
C SER A 82 -6.88 12.36 -6.11
N PRO A 83 -7.54 13.54 -6.07
CA PRO A 83 -7.98 14.15 -4.82
C PRO A 83 -8.81 13.21 -3.95
N MET A 84 -8.53 13.21 -2.65
CA MET A 84 -9.35 12.50 -1.66
C MET A 84 -10.71 13.19 -1.55
N TYR A 85 -11.76 12.40 -1.36
CA TYR A 85 -13.14 12.90 -1.16
C TYR A 85 -13.62 13.81 -2.31
N ALA A 86 -13.27 13.47 -3.55
CA ALA A 86 -13.67 14.25 -4.73
C ALA A 86 -15.21 14.45 -4.74
N GLY A 87 -15.65 15.71 -4.88
CA GLY A 87 -17.08 16.05 -4.82
C GLY A 87 -17.73 15.85 -3.46
N GLY A 88 -16.95 15.72 -2.37
CA GLY A 88 -17.45 15.44 -1.02
C GLY A 88 -17.84 13.97 -0.79
N ASP A 89 -17.40 13.06 -1.66
CA ASP A 89 -17.73 11.63 -1.55
C ASP A 89 -16.95 10.97 -0.40
N VAL A 90 -17.66 10.67 0.69
CA VAL A 90 -17.13 9.98 1.89
C VAL A 90 -17.55 8.51 1.95
N GLU A 91 -18.03 7.95 0.84
CA GLU A 91 -18.63 6.62 0.80
C GLU A 91 -17.88 5.67 -0.14
N ARG A 92 -17.55 6.12 -1.35
CA ARG A 92 -17.03 5.23 -2.40
C ARG A 92 -15.54 4.91 -2.18
N PRO A 93 -15.16 3.62 -2.14
CA PRO A 93 -13.75 3.24 -2.08
C PRO A 93 -12.95 3.81 -3.25
N GLN A 94 -11.75 4.31 -2.96
CA GLN A 94 -10.85 4.88 -3.96
C GLN A 94 -9.62 3.97 -4.11
N ILE A 95 -9.22 3.71 -5.35
CA ILE A 95 -7.93 3.06 -5.63
C ILE A 95 -6.84 4.13 -5.44
N LEU A 96 -5.89 3.87 -4.55
CA LEU A 96 -4.77 4.78 -4.31
C LEU A 96 -3.51 4.38 -5.06
N ALA A 97 -3.29 3.08 -5.27
CA ALA A 97 -2.12 2.60 -5.97
C ALA A 97 -2.36 1.24 -6.61
N HIS A 98 -1.67 1.02 -7.72
CA HIS A 98 -1.47 -0.29 -8.32
C HIS A 98 -0.15 -0.87 -7.83
N LEU A 99 -0.19 -2.14 -7.42
CA LEU A 99 0.92 -2.85 -6.82
C LEU A 99 1.31 -4.02 -7.72
N ARG A 100 2.60 -4.15 -8.01
CA ARG A 100 3.12 -5.23 -8.85
C ARG A 100 4.36 -5.88 -8.25
N LEU A 101 4.26 -7.18 -7.98
CA LEU A 101 5.37 -8.01 -7.56
C LEU A 101 6.25 -8.40 -8.75
N SER A 102 7.54 -8.50 -8.48
CA SER A 102 8.50 -9.14 -9.37
C SER A 102 9.51 -9.95 -8.55
N PRO A 103 10.10 -11.02 -9.09
CA PRO A 103 11.16 -11.74 -8.40
C PRO A 103 12.31 -10.80 -8.05
N ARG A 104 12.85 -10.92 -6.83
CA ARG A 104 13.98 -10.07 -6.42
C ARG A 104 15.20 -10.34 -7.30
N ARG A 105 15.74 -9.28 -7.90
CA ARG A 105 17.04 -9.34 -8.56
C ARG A 105 18.12 -9.41 -7.48
N ARG A 106 19.02 -10.38 -7.58
CA ARG A 106 20.21 -10.38 -6.71
C ARG A 106 20.97 -9.06 -6.95
N PRO A 107 21.47 -8.39 -5.89
CA PRO A 107 22.37 -7.27 -6.10
C PRO A 107 23.52 -7.73 -6.98
N TYR A 108 23.88 -6.93 -7.97
CA TYR A 108 25.05 -7.17 -8.79
C TYR A 108 26.25 -7.25 -7.85
N ARG A 109 27.03 -8.34 -7.91
CA ARG A 109 28.33 -8.38 -7.25
C ARG A 109 29.20 -7.38 -8.01
N ILE A 110 29.47 -6.23 -7.40
CA ILE A 110 30.62 -5.41 -7.82
C ILE A 110 31.84 -6.23 -7.44
N PHE A 111 32.46 -6.89 -8.42
CA PHE A 111 33.81 -7.39 -8.24
C PHE A 111 34.71 -6.15 -8.21
N LEU A 112 35.13 -5.74 -7.02
CA LEU A 112 36.29 -4.87 -6.89
C LEU A 112 37.51 -5.73 -7.23
N PRO A 113 38.35 -5.34 -8.21
CA PRO A 113 39.62 -6.03 -8.42
C PRO A 113 40.47 -5.94 -7.14
N ALA A 114 41.10 -7.06 -6.80
CA ALA A 114 41.98 -7.22 -5.63
C ALA A 114 43.27 -6.42 -5.79
#